data_AF-A0A842YB38-F1
#
_entry.id   AF-A0A842YB38-F1
#
_cell.length_a   1.000
_cell.length_b   1.000
_cell.length_c   1.000
_cell.angle_alpha   90.00
_cell.angle_beta   90.00
_cell.angle_gamma   90.00
#
_symmetry.space_group_name_H-M   'P 1'
#
loop_
_entity.id
_entity.type
_entity.pdbx_description
1 polymer ?
#
loop_
_entity_poly.entity_id
_entity_poly.type
_entity_poly.pdbx_seq_one_letter_code
_entity_poly.pdbx_strand_id
1 'polypeptide(L)'
;MDLEADLVVIGGGMAGLVAGTIAAESGIKTILVRKGQSATAYSSGAIDVIGYLPDATEPFSSPAEGLFALSRLYPLHPYSVIGYDARIEPEKIVDIIVERTRETINWLKAHLEGTMAAVTGEFDSNIYPITILGTTKPTCLIQKTMNYGDLNDREDSVLLFVGISGHADFNPSAAA
;
A
#
# COMPACT_ATOMS: atom_id res chain seq x y z
N MET A 1 -20.32 -7.56 31.32
CA MET A 1 -18.94 -7.13 31.54
C MET A 1 -18.85 -5.77 30.91
N ASP A 2 -18.70 -4.73 31.73
CA ASP A 2 -18.60 -3.36 31.22
C ASP A 2 -17.16 -3.14 30.74
N LEU A 3 -17.02 -2.69 29.49
CA LEU A 3 -15.73 -2.38 28.88
C LEU A 3 -15.54 -0.86 28.91
N GLU A 4 -14.46 -0.40 29.54
CA GLU A 4 -14.06 1.01 29.54
C GLU A 4 -12.84 1.21 28.64
N ALA A 5 -12.84 2.25 27.81
CA ALA A 5 -11.73 2.61 26.92
C ALA A 5 -11.69 4.14 26.71
N ASP A 6 -10.49 4.65 26.45
CA ASP A 6 -10.27 6.04 26.05
C ASP A 6 -10.62 6.25 24.56
N LEU A 7 -10.40 5.21 23.75
CA LEU A 7 -10.68 5.20 22.31
C LEU A 7 -11.40 3.92 21.90
N VAL A 8 -12.46 4.07 21.12
CA VAL A 8 -13.12 2.94 20.42
C VAL A 8 -12.96 3.12 18.91
N VAL A 9 -12.29 2.18 18.26
CA VAL A 9 -12.14 2.12 16.80
C VAL A 9 -13.17 1.14 16.24
N ILE A 10 -14.04 1.61 15.35
CA ILE A 10 -15.05 0.77 14.69
C ILE A 10 -14.60 0.45 13.27
N GLY A 11 -14.24 -0.81 13.02
CA GLY A 11 -13.79 -1.32 11.73
C GLY A 11 -12.38 -1.93 11.80
N GLY A 12 -12.25 -3.19 11.38
CA GLY A 12 -10.99 -3.93 11.36
C GLY A 12 -10.28 -3.96 10.01
N GLY A 13 -10.47 -2.93 9.19
CA GLY A 13 -9.69 -2.72 7.96
C GLY A 13 -8.36 -2.03 8.27
N MET A 14 -7.51 -1.88 7.25
CA MET A 14 -6.17 -1.29 7.39
C MET A 14 -6.17 0.04 8.16
N ALA A 15 -7.03 0.99 7.80
CA ALA A 15 -7.10 2.28 8.49
C ALA A 15 -7.43 2.16 10.00
N GLY A 16 -8.38 1.29 10.35
CA GLY A 16 -8.76 1.09 11.75
C GLY A 16 -7.70 0.34 12.55
N LEU A 17 -7.06 -0.66 11.94
CA LEU A 17 -5.93 -1.37 12.55
C LEU A 17 -4.75 -0.43 12.78
N VAL A 18 -4.37 0.37 11.78
CA VAL A 18 -3.28 1.36 11.91
C VAL A 18 -3.60 2.38 13.00
N ALA A 19 -4.79 2.99 12.97
CA ALA A 19 -5.19 3.97 13.98
C ALA A 19 -5.23 3.38 15.39
N GLY A 20 -5.76 2.16 15.53
CA GLY A 20 -5.83 1.45 16.80
C GLY A 20 -4.45 1.08 17.35
N THR A 21 -3.54 0.62 16.49
CA THR A 21 -2.15 0.31 16.87
C THR A 21 -1.43 1.58 17.32
N ILE A 22 -1.44 2.65 16.53
CA ILE A 22 -0.76 3.90 16.88
C ILE A 22 -1.28 4.47 18.22
N ALA A 23 -2.59 4.43 18.44
CA ALA A 23 -3.18 4.88 19.70
C ALA A 23 -2.74 4.01 20.89
N ALA A 24 -2.78 2.68 20.72
CA ALA A 24 -2.36 1.75 21.76
C ALA A 24 -0.86 1.88 22.11
N GLU A 25 0.00 2.05 21.11
CA GLU A 25 1.44 2.31 21.28
C GLU A 25 1.71 3.63 22.00
N SER A 26 0.82 4.61 21.83
CA SER A 26 0.86 5.89 22.54
C SER A 26 0.30 5.81 23.98
N GLY A 27 -0.05 4.62 24.46
CA GLY A 27 -0.58 4.38 25.80
C GLY A 27 -2.08 4.66 25.96
N ILE A 28 -2.82 4.89 24.88
CA ILE A 28 -4.28 5.12 24.91
C ILE A 28 -4.99 3.79 25.07
N LYS A 29 -5.87 3.65 26.07
CA LYS A 29 -6.66 2.44 26.28
C LYS A 29 -7.65 2.26 25.13
N THR A 30 -7.29 1.45 24.15
CA THR A 30 -7.98 1.36 22.86
C THR A 30 -8.72 0.04 22.71
N ILE A 31 -10.00 0.10 22.32
CA ILE A 31 -10.79 -1.07 21.92
C ILE A 31 -11.06 -0.97 20.41
N LEU A 32 -10.70 -2.01 19.66
CA LEU A 32 -11.07 -2.15 18.26
C LEU A 32 -12.23 -3.16 18.13
N VAL A 33 -13.31 -2.72 17.49
CA VAL A 33 -14.49 -3.54 17.24
C VAL A 33 -14.61 -3.81 15.74
N ARG A 34 -14.73 -5.09 15.36
CA ARG A 34 -15.00 -5.49 13.97
C ARG A 34 -16.05 -6.60 13.93
N LYS A 35 -16.96 -6.52 12.95
CA LYS A 35 -17.98 -7.55 12.70
C LYS A 35 -17.47 -8.69 11.80
N GLY A 36 -16.48 -8.42 10.95
CA GLY A 36 -15.95 -9.37 9.97
C GLY A 36 -14.56 -8.99 9.45
N GLN A 37 -14.12 -9.64 8.36
CA GLN A 37 -12.76 -9.56 7.84
C GLN A 37 -12.40 -8.23 7.13
N SER A 38 -13.39 -7.40 6.80
CA SER A 38 -13.28 -6.13 6.05
C SER A 38 -12.75 -6.29 4.61
N ALA A 39 -12.75 -5.20 3.84
CA ALA A 39 -12.21 -5.18 2.47
C ALA A 39 -10.72 -5.53 2.39
N THR A 40 -9.95 -5.28 3.46
CA THR A 40 -8.52 -5.59 3.50
C THR A 40 -8.25 -7.09 3.35
N ALA A 41 -9.15 -7.96 3.80
CA ALA A 41 -8.99 -9.41 3.63
C ALA A 41 -9.26 -9.91 2.21
N TYR A 42 -9.84 -9.07 1.34
CA TYR A 42 -10.12 -9.38 -0.06
C TYR A 42 -9.20 -8.61 -1.02
N SER A 43 -8.22 -7.85 -0.50
CA SER A 43 -7.25 -7.17 -1.34
C SER A 43 -6.21 -8.15 -1.87
N SER A 44 -5.48 -7.74 -2.91
CA SER A 44 -4.35 -8.50 -3.45
C SER A 44 -3.15 -8.55 -2.49
N GLY A 45 -3.18 -7.82 -1.38
CA GLY A 45 -2.01 -7.63 -0.50
C GLY A 45 -0.94 -6.68 -1.05
N ALA A 46 -1.06 -6.24 -2.30
CA ALA A 46 -0.23 -5.19 -2.88
C ALA A 46 -0.62 -3.81 -2.34
N ILE A 47 0.39 -2.96 -2.12
CA ILE A 47 0.24 -1.59 -1.64
C ILE A 47 0.86 -0.66 -2.69
N ASP A 48 -0.03 0.02 -3.40
CA ASP A 48 0.32 1.07 -4.34
C ASP A 48 0.36 2.40 -3.60
N VAL A 49 1.23 3.32 -4.02
CA VAL A 49 1.23 4.71 -3.55
C VAL A 49 0.80 5.61 -4.70
N ILE A 50 1.70 5.84 -5.65
CA ILE A 50 1.39 6.50 -6.91
C ILE A 50 2.30 5.97 -8.01
N GLY A 51 1.67 5.46 -9.06
CA GLY A 51 2.35 4.96 -10.25
C GLY A 51 2.25 5.91 -11.43
N TYR A 52 1.15 6.67 -11.55
CA TYR A 52 0.83 7.49 -12.72
C TYR A 52 0.16 8.80 -12.29
N LEU A 53 0.31 9.84 -13.10
CA LEU A 53 -0.63 10.97 -13.09
C LEU A 53 -1.91 10.61 -13.85
N PRO A 54 -3.02 11.33 -13.63
CA PRO A 54 -4.19 11.21 -14.48
C PRO A 54 -3.81 11.32 -15.97
N ASP A 55 -4.34 10.40 -16.78
CA ASP A 55 -4.11 10.29 -18.23
C ASP A 55 -2.66 9.97 -18.69
N ALA A 56 -1.72 9.75 -17.77
CA ALA A 56 -0.36 9.34 -18.11
C ALA A 56 -0.28 7.83 -18.38
N THR A 57 0.48 7.45 -19.41
CA THR A 57 0.78 6.05 -19.74
C THR A 57 2.12 5.59 -19.20
N GLU A 58 3.06 6.52 -19.00
CA GLU A 58 4.37 6.22 -18.44
C GLU A 58 4.33 6.26 -16.91
N PRO A 59 4.80 5.19 -16.23
CA PRO A 59 4.83 5.17 -14.78
C PRO A 59 6.00 6.00 -14.23
N PHE A 60 5.84 6.50 -13.01
CA PHE A 60 6.96 7.02 -12.23
C PHE A 60 7.93 5.90 -11.86
N SER A 61 9.22 6.23 -11.78
CA SER A 61 10.26 5.28 -11.36
C SER A 61 10.09 4.88 -9.88
N SER A 62 9.55 5.78 -9.07
CA SER A 62 9.37 5.58 -7.63
C SER A 62 8.10 6.26 -7.09
N PRO A 63 7.54 5.74 -5.98
CA PRO A 63 6.52 6.44 -5.19
C PRO A 63 6.92 7.86 -4.80
N ALA A 64 8.17 8.07 -4.40
CA ALA A 64 8.68 9.37 -3.99
C ALA A 64 8.58 10.40 -5.11
N GLU A 65 9.04 10.06 -6.31
CA GLU A 65 8.95 10.91 -7.50
C GLU A 65 7.48 11.27 -7.82
N GLY A 66 6.60 10.27 -7.82
CA GLY A 66 5.20 10.49 -8.13
C GLY A 66 4.49 11.35 -7.09
N LEU A 67 4.81 11.21 -5.81
CA LEU A 67 4.23 12.05 -4.76
C LEU A 67 4.71 13.49 -4.84
N PHE A 68 5.98 13.71 -5.18
CA PHE A 68 6.52 15.04 -5.45
C PHE A 68 5.75 15.72 -6.59
N ALA A 69 5.56 15.01 -7.71
CA ALA A 69 4.84 15.55 -8.86
C ALA A 69 3.36 15.82 -8.55
N LEU A 70 2.67 14.83 -7.97
CA LEU A 70 1.26 14.92 -7.62
C LEU A 70 0.98 16.08 -6.66
N SER A 71 1.80 16.23 -5.61
CA SER A 71 1.56 17.25 -4.59
C SER A 71 1.75 18.67 -5.09
N ARG A 72 2.53 18.87 -6.16
CA ARG A 72 2.67 20.17 -6.82
C ARG A 72 1.53 20.46 -7.80
N LEU A 73 1.09 19.44 -8.53
CA LEU A 73 0.11 19.59 -9.61
C LEU A 73 -1.34 19.56 -9.10
N TYR A 74 -1.61 18.81 -8.04
CA TYR A 74 -2.96 18.55 -7.52
C TYR A 74 -3.03 18.84 -6.01
N PRO A 75 -2.98 20.12 -5.58
CA PRO A 75 -2.89 20.49 -4.16
C PRO A 75 -4.07 20.04 -3.30
N LEU A 76 -5.21 19.67 -3.90
CA LEU A 76 -6.39 19.16 -3.22
C LEU A 76 -6.53 17.63 -3.29
N HIS A 77 -5.55 16.93 -3.86
CA HIS A 77 -5.56 15.48 -3.89
C HIS A 77 -5.41 14.92 -2.46
N PRO A 78 -6.03 13.77 -2.10
CA PRO A 78 -5.87 13.17 -0.78
C PRO A 78 -4.41 13.07 -0.29
N TYR A 79 -3.47 12.58 -1.11
CA TYR A 79 -2.03 12.60 -0.76
C TYR A 79 -1.46 14.00 -0.48
N SER A 80 -2.02 15.06 -1.09
CA SER A 80 -1.56 16.45 -0.93
C SER A 80 -2.15 17.13 0.30
N VAL A 81 -3.27 16.60 0.80
CA VAL A 81 -3.99 17.11 1.98
C VAL A 81 -3.61 16.31 3.24
N ILE A 82 -3.35 15.01 3.11
CA ILE A 82 -2.97 14.15 4.23
C ILE A 82 -1.58 14.57 4.71
N GLY A 83 -1.54 15.21 5.88
CA GLY A 83 -0.32 15.72 6.50
C GLY A 83 -0.14 17.24 6.36
N TYR A 84 -1.06 17.94 5.70
CA TYR A 84 -1.11 19.38 5.77
C TYR A 84 -1.33 19.83 7.22
N ASP A 85 -0.46 20.71 7.69
CA ASP A 85 -0.55 21.39 8.97
C ASP A 85 -0.39 22.87 8.70
N ALA A 86 -1.33 23.70 9.15
CA ALA A 86 -1.31 25.15 8.90
C ALA A 86 -0.07 25.85 9.48
N ARG A 87 0.71 25.16 10.33
CA ARG A 87 1.98 25.63 10.89
C ARG A 87 3.18 25.36 9.98
N ILE A 88 3.01 24.58 8.91
CA ILE A 88 4.07 24.24 7.97
C ILE A 88 4.18 25.34 6.91
N GLU A 89 5.40 25.81 6.66
CA GLU A 89 5.70 26.73 5.56
C GLU A 89 5.33 26.10 4.21
N PRO A 90 4.62 26.81 3.30
CA PRO A 90 4.11 26.25 2.05
C PRO A 90 5.15 25.51 1.20
N GLU A 91 6.40 25.97 1.23
CA GLU A 91 7.50 25.41 0.44
C GLU A 91 7.93 24.03 0.93
N LYS A 92 7.68 23.70 2.20
CA LYS A 92 8.07 22.44 2.86
C LYS A 92 6.97 21.38 2.84
N ILE A 93 5.76 21.74 2.41
CA ILE A 93 4.59 20.83 2.43
C ILE A 93 4.89 19.56 1.65
N VAL A 94 5.44 19.69 0.45
CA VAL A 94 5.71 18.53 -0.42
C VAL A 94 6.74 17.59 0.21
N ASP A 95 7.85 18.14 0.72
CA ASP A 95 8.89 17.35 1.38
C ASP A 95 8.34 16.58 2.59
N ILE A 96 7.48 17.23 3.39
CA ILE A 96 6.87 16.62 4.57
C ILE A 96 5.89 15.51 4.20
N ILE A 97 5.11 15.67 3.13
CA ILE A 97 4.18 14.63 2.65
C ILE A 97 4.96 13.40 2.18
N VAL A 98 6.03 13.62 1.42
CA VAL A 98 6.89 12.55 0.92
C VAL A 98 7.54 11.82 2.09
N GLU A 99 8.12 12.55 3.05
CA GLU A 99 8.79 11.94 4.20
C GLU A 99 7.82 11.20 5.12
N ARG A 100 6.65 11.76 5.43
CA ARG A 100 5.64 11.06 6.23
C ARG A 100 5.14 9.79 5.56
N THR A 101 5.02 9.78 4.23
CA THR A 101 4.64 8.58 3.51
C THR A 101 5.75 7.53 3.59
N ARG A 102 7.01 7.93 3.44
CA ARG A 102 8.18 7.05 3.64
C ARG A 102 8.20 6.46 5.05
N GLU A 103 8.01 7.27 6.08
CA GLU A 103 7.92 6.83 7.48
C GLU A 103 6.78 5.83 7.68
N THR A 104 5.61 6.08 7.08
CA THR A 104 4.45 5.19 7.15
C THR A 104 4.73 3.83 6.49
N ILE A 105 5.39 3.84 5.33
CA ILE A 105 5.81 2.61 4.62
C ILE A 105 6.80 1.82 5.48
N ASN A 106 7.78 2.48 6.09
CA ASN A 106 8.75 1.83 6.97
C ASN A 106 8.10 1.27 8.25
N TRP A 107 7.22 2.05 8.88
CA TRP A 107 6.44 1.63 10.04
C TRP A 107 5.62 0.39 9.71
N LEU A 108 4.93 0.37 8.56
CA LEU A 108 4.11 -0.77 8.14
C LEU A 108 4.97 -2.02 7.90
N LYS A 109 6.11 -1.88 7.20
CA LYS A 109 7.06 -2.98 6.99
C LYS A 109 7.51 -3.58 8.32
N ALA A 110 7.91 -2.74 9.27
CA ALA A 110 8.37 -3.17 10.59
C ALA A 110 7.28 -3.92 11.38
N HIS A 111 6.03 -3.45 11.33
CA HIS A 111 4.90 -4.08 12.04
C HIS A 111 4.44 -5.40 11.44
N LEU A 112 4.62 -5.57 10.13
CA LEU A 112 4.24 -6.80 9.43
C LEU A 112 5.38 -7.83 9.40
N GLU A 113 6.61 -7.43 9.72
CA GLU A 113 7.76 -8.32 9.76
C GLU A 113 7.55 -9.48 10.75
N GLY A 114 7.99 -10.69 10.37
CA GLY A 114 7.76 -11.89 11.17
C GLY A 114 6.32 -12.44 11.16
N THR A 115 5.39 -11.77 10.48
CA THR A 115 4.01 -12.27 10.27
C THR A 115 3.84 -12.90 8.89
N MET A 116 2.74 -13.64 8.68
CA MET A 116 2.35 -14.14 7.36
C MET A 116 2.02 -13.03 6.35
N ALA A 117 1.82 -11.80 6.82
CA ALA A 117 1.52 -10.63 6.00
C ALA A 117 2.77 -9.77 5.75
N ALA A 118 3.98 -10.27 6.05
CA ALA A 118 5.21 -9.54 5.80
C ALA A 118 5.32 -9.11 4.33
N VAL A 119 5.75 -7.87 4.12
CA VAL A 119 5.85 -7.23 2.81
C VAL A 119 7.31 -6.94 2.43
N THR A 120 7.54 -6.70 1.15
CA THR A 120 8.83 -6.32 0.57
C THR A 120 8.63 -5.23 -0.47
N GLY A 121 9.70 -4.47 -0.75
CA GLY A 121 9.68 -3.29 -1.61
C GLY A 121 10.14 -2.04 -0.87
N GLU A 122 10.36 -0.97 -1.61
CA GLU A 122 10.94 0.27 -1.10
C GLU A 122 10.15 1.49 -1.60
N PHE A 123 10.30 2.60 -0.91
CA PHE A 123 9.62 3.84 -1.29
C PHE A 123 10.34 4.59 -2.44
N ASP A 124 11.60 4.26 -2.70
CA ASP A 124 12.43 4.88 -3.75
C ASP A 124 12.48 4.07 -5.05
N SER A 125 11.71 2.98 -5.16
CA SER A 125 11.63 2.19 -6.40
C SER A 125 10.33 1.40 -6.45
N ASN A 126 9.66 1.43 -7.60
CA ASN A 126 8.50 0.57 -7.84
C ASN A 126 8.91 -0.87 -8.17
N ILE A 127 8.15 -1.83 -7.65
CA ILE A 127 8.13 -3.21 -8.12
C ILE A 127 7.05 -3.33 -9.20
N TYR A 128 7.25 -4.26 -10.13
CA TYR A 128 6.32 -4.54 -11.22
C TYR A 128 5.76 -5.97 -11.12
N PRO A 129 4.92 -6.29 -10.11
CA PRO A 129 4.28 -7.59 -10.00
C PRO A 129 3.35 -7.86 -11.19
N ILE A 130 3.27 -9.11 -11.64
CA ILE A 130 2.26 -9.56 -12.60
C ILE A 130 0.89 -9.54 -11.93
N THR A 131 -0.08 -8.94 -12.61
CA THR A 131 -1.48 -8.88 -12.21
C THR A 131 -2.24 -10.12 -12.70
N ILE A 132 -3.45 -10.32 -12.18
CA ILE A 132 -4.34 -11.41 -12.65
C ILE A 132 -4.71 -11.31 -14.14
N LEU A 133 -4.44 -10.18 -14.80
CA LEU A 133 -4.65 -9.95 -16.23
C LEU A 133 -3.39 -10.19 -17.07
N GLY A 134 -2.30 -10.68 -16.47
CA GLY A 134 -1.04 -10.95 -17.18
C GLY A 134 -0.18 -9.71 -17.45
N THR A 135 -0.66 -8.51 -17.13
CA THR A 135 0.12 -7.27 -17.23
C THR A 135 0.87 -6.97 -15.94
N THR A 136 1.82 -6.05 -15.97
CA THR A 136 2.46 -5.51 -14.75
C THR A 136 1.83 -4.18 -14.33
N LYS A 137 2.04 -3.79 -13.07
CA LYS A 137 1.64 -2.49 -12.54
C LYS A 137 2.68 -1.96 -11.54
N PRO A 138 3.08 -0.68 -11.59
CA PRO A 138 3.96 -0.09 -10.59
C PRO A 138 3.32 -0.17 -9.19
N THR A 139 4.03 -0.82 -8.28
CA THR A 139 3.58 -1.16 -6.92
C THR A 139 4.70 -0.86 -5.92
N CYS A 140 4.39 -0.26 -4.78
CA CYS A 140 5.41 0.07 -3.78
C CYS A 140 5.79 -1.15 -2.94
N LEU A 141 4.79 -1.84 -2.38
CA LEU A 141 5.00 -3.03 -1.55
C LEU A 141 4.13 -4.20 -2.04
N ILE A 142 4.70 -5.40 -1.97
CA ILE A 142 3.97 -6.65 -2.15
C ILE A 142 4.24 -7.58 -0.98
N GLN A 143 3.38 -8.56 -0.73
CA GLN A 143 3.67 -9.60 0.26
C GLN A 143 4.93 -10.38 -0.16
N LYS A 144 5.77 -10.78 0.81
CA LYS A 144 7.02 -11.52 0.54
C LYS A 144 6.77 -12.79 -0.27
N THR A 145 5.63 -13.44 -0.07
CA THR A 145 5.20 -14.64 -0.80
C THR A 145 4.90 -14.40 -2.28
N MET A 146 4.63 -13.16 -2.68
CA MET A 146 4.39 -12.76 -4.08
C MET A 146 5.68 -12.37 -4.80
N ASN A 147 6.78 -12.14 -4.08
CA ASN A 147 8.00 -11.62 -4.67
C ASN A 147 8.75 -12.72 -5.45
N TYR A 148 8.70 -12.62 -6.78
CA TYR A 148 9.44 -13.48 -7.69
C TYR A 148 10.71 -12.81 -8.23
N GLY A 149 11.09 -11.60 -7.80
CA GLY A 149 12.22 -10.82 -8.35
C GLY A 149 11.85 -9.99 -9.59
N ASP A 150 12.85 -9.48 -10.31
CA ASP A 150 12.61 -8.66 -11.52
C ASP A 150 12.25 -9.56 -12.72
N LEU A 151 11.23 -9.16 -13.49
CA LEU A 151 10.89 -9.81 -14.76
C LEU A 151 11.87 -9.45 -15.88
N ASN A 152 12.48 -8.26 -15.83
CA ASN A 152 13.43 -7.82 -16.85
C ASN A 152 14.69 -8.71 -16.85
N ASP A 153 15.05 -9.30 -15.71
CA ASP A 153 16.11 -10.31 -15.62
C ASP A 153 15.76 -11.63 -16.34
N ARG A 154 14.56 -11.73 -16.93
CA ARG A 154 13.98 -12.95 -17.49
C ARG A 154 13.39 -12.74 -18.89
N GLU A 155 13.90 -11.76 -19.66
CA GLU A 155 13.40 -11.41 -21.00
C GLU A 155 13.20 -12.61 -21.93
N ASP A 156 14.10 -13.60 -21.92
CA ASP A 156 14.02 -14.80 -22.78
C ASP A 156 13.27 -15.99 -22.13
N SER A 157 12.60 -15.76 -21.00
CA SER A 157 11.89 -16.82 -20.28
C SER A 157 10.47 -16.99 -20.79
N VAL A 158 9.97 -18.23 -20.74
CA VAL A 158 8.57 -18.54 -20.99
C VAL A 158 7.80 -18.47 -19.67
N LEU A 159 6.80 -17.60 -19.61
CA LEU A 159 5.84 -17.57 -18.49
C LEU A 159 4.70 -18.55 -18.76
N LEU A 160 4.41 -19.42 -17.79
CA LEU A 160 3.27 -20.33 -17.82
C LEU A 160 2.22 -19.89 -16.81
N PHE A 161 1.05 -19.49 -17.30
CA PHE A 161 -0.11 -19.18 -16.47
C PHE A 161 -0.93 -20.47 -16.24
N VAL A 162 -1.04 -20.90 -14.98
CA VAL A 162 -1.75 -22.13 -14.61
C VAL A 162 -2.97 -21.80 -13.75
N GLY A 163 -4.15 -22.20 -14.22
CA GLY A 163 -5.39 -22.18 -13.44
C GLY A 163 -5.65 -23.53 -12.77
N ILE A 164 -6.29 -23.51 -11.61
CA ILE A 164 -6.74 -24.73 -10.92
C ILE A 164 -8.24 -24.91 -11.18
N SER A 165 -8.63 -26.04 -11.75
CA SER A 165 -10.04 -26.36 -12.01
C SER A 165 -10.89 -26.25 -10.74
N GLY A 166 -11.93 -25.43 -10.77
CA GLY A 166 -12.81 -25.17 -9.62
C GLY A 166 -12.38 -23.99 -8.75
N HIS A 167 -11.22 -23.38 -9.00
CA HIS A 167 -10.81 -22.12 -8.36
C HIS A 167 -11.21 -20.93 -9.24
N ALA A 168 -12.20 -20.15 -8.79
CA ALA A 168 -12.80 -19.09 -9.60
C ALA A 168 -11.96 -17.79 -9.69
N ASP A 169 -10.98 -17.62 -8.80
CA ASP A 169 -10.30 -16.33 -8.62
C ASP A 169 -9.18 -16.07 -9.65
N PHE A 170 -8.87 -17.03 -10.52
CA PHE A 170 -7.89 -16.87 -11.59
C PHE A 170 -8.28 -17.58 -12.89
N ASN A 171 -8.31 -16.84 -13.99
CA ASN A 171 -8.51 -17.38 -15.34
C ASN A 171 -7.19 -17.27 -16.13
N PRO A 172 -6.47 -18.38 -16.35
CA PRO A 172 -5.18 -18.34 -17.06
C PRO A 172 -5.32 -17.86 -18.51
N SER A 173 -6.46 -18.10 -19.17
CA SER A 173 -6.69 -17.64 -20.54
C SER A 173 -6.94 -16.14 -20.65
N ALA A 174 -7.32 -15.48 -19.56
CA ALA A 174 -7.47 -14.03 -19.52
C ALA A 174 -6.14 -13.30 -19.20
N ALA A 175 -5.16 -14.04 -18.68
CA ALA A 175 -3.83 -13.53 -18.33
C ALA A 175 -2.76 -13.80 -19.41
N ALA A 176 -3.09 -14.61 -20.42
CA ALA A 176 -2.19 -15.02 -21.49
C ALA A 176 -2.30 -14.12 -22.72
#